data_AF-B4H967-F1
#
_entry.id   AF-B4H967-F1
#
_cell.length_a   1.000
_cell.length_b   1.000
_cell.length_c   1.000
_cell.angle_alpha   90.00
_cell.angle_beta   90.00
_cell.angle_gamma   90.00
#
_symmetry.space_group_name_H-M   'P 1'
#
loop_
_entity.id
_entity.type
_entity.pdbx_description
1 polymer ?
#
loop_
_entity_poly.entity_id
_entity_poly.type
_entity_poly.pdbx_seq_one_letter_code
_entity_poly.pdbx_strand_id
1 'polypeptide(L)'
;MQLTETMAPLNNMTVVTKGPIDINARIRAPRERMLQAVWVADLEPGTIYIEHCNWLDFHRYQLPKPIYINLVRDPVERMISWFYYIRSGYRNAIIHNRFPNTTLKSEKWFKKSYNQCVRSGDPECQYVPDSIKDTVGDYKRQSLFYCGNNRECLPFDSPHAIQLAKRNVERDYAVVGSWEDTNITLAVLEAYIPRFFRGARQVFECRLALASILFCLNIFLWDCLWDN
;
A
#
# COMPACT_ATOMS: atom_id res chain seq x y z
N MET A 1 5.82 5.76 2.31
CA MET A 1 7.03 6.20 1.57
C MET A 1 7.90 7.18 2.35
N GLN A 2 7.33 8.16 3.08
CA GLN A 2 8.11 9.20 3.74
C GLN A 2 9.15 8.69 4.77
N LEU A 3 8.87 7.58 5.46
CA LEU A 3 9.83 6.96 6.39
C LEU A 3 11.09 6.50 5.64
N THR A 4 10.94 5.69 4.59
CA THR A 4 12.08 5.16 3.83
C THR A 4 12.89 6.26 3.16
N GLU A 5 12.24 7.32 2.67
CA GLU A 5 12.94 8.50 2.13
C GLU A 5 13.79 9.22 3.20
N THR A 6 13.29 9.33 4.42
CA THR A 6 14.03 9.93 5.55
C THR A 6 15.19 9.06 5.99
N MET A 7 15.00 7.75 5.94
CA MET A 7 16.00 6.75 6.31
C MET A 7 17.09 6.61 5.25
N ALA A 8 16.80 6.96 3.99
CA ALA A 8 17.68 6.78 2.85
C ALA A 8 19.11 7.33 3.06
N PRO A 9 19.29 8.61 3.45
CA PRO A 9 20.62 9.15 3.75
C PRO A 9 21.26 8.55 5.01
N LEU A 10 20.45 8.12 6.00
CA LEU A 10 20.97 7.56 7.25
C LEU A 10 21.59 6.18 7.07
N ASN A 11 21.05 5.41 6.12
CA ASN A 11 21.41 4.01 5.90
C ASN A 11 22.13 3.76 4.57
N ASN A 12 22.51 4.83 3.85
CA ASN A 12 23.16 4.78 2.55
C ASN A 12 22.41 3.83 1.58
N MET A 13 21.11 4.09 1.42
CA MET A 13 20.23 3.30 0.58
C MET A 13 19.49 4.18 -0.44
N THR A 14 19.13 3.57 -1.57
CA THR A 14 18.37 4.23 -2.63
C THR A 14 16.91 3.84 -2.51
N VAL A 15 15.99 4.79 -2.62
CA VAL A 15 14.55 4.51 -2.64
C VAL A 15 14.03 4.74 -4.06
N VAL A 16 13.44 3.70 -4.65
CA VAL A 16 12.85 3.73 -5.98
C VAL A 16 11.35 3.47 -5.86
N THR A 17 10.56 4.39 -6.40
CA THR A 17 9.08 4.33 -6.34
C THR A 17 8.44 4.17 -7.72
N LYS A 18 9.22 4.35 -8.78
CA LYS A 18 8.76 4.20 -10.16
C LYS A 18 9.24 2.89 -10.73
N GLY A 19 8.28 2.02 -11.04
CA GLY A 19 8.53 0.76 -11.72
C GLY A 19 8.76 0.93 -13.23
N PRO A 20 9.12 -0.17 -13.92
CA PRO A 20 9.34 -0.18 -15.36
C PRO A 20 8.03 -0.15 -16.17
N ILE A 21 6.89 -0.31 -15.50
CA ILE A 21 5.57 -0.45 -16.12
C ILE A 21 4.58 0.40 -15.32
N ASP A 22 3.92 1.34 -16.01
CA ASP A 22 2.82 2.11 -15.47
C ASP A 22 1.51 1.57 -16.06
N ILE A 23 0.83 0.70 -15.29
CA ILE A 23 -0.45 0.10 -15.70
C ILE A 23 -1.48 0.20 -14.59
N ASN A 24 -2.65 0.73 -14.94
CA ASN A 24 -3.81 0.73 -14.08
C ASN A 24 -4.62 -0.56 -14.28
N ALA A 25 -4.08 -1.68 -13.79
CA ALA A 25 -4.72 -2.99 -13.85
C ALA A 25 -4.63 -3.73 -12.51
N ARG A 26 -5.70 -4.43 -12.13
CA ARG A 26 -5.74 -5.18 -10.86
C ARG A 26 -4.73 -6.33 -10.80
N ILE A 27 -4.45 -6.96 -11.93
CA ILE A 27 -3.42 -8.00 -12.06
C ILE A 27 -2.62 -7.73 -13.32
N ARG A 28 -1.33 -8.09 -13.27
CA ARG A 28 -0.41 -7.97 -14.40
C ARG A 28 -0.47 -9.20 -15.32
N ALA A 29 -0.37 -8.96 -16.61
CA ALA A 29 -0.22 -10.01 -17.62
C ALA A 29 1.11 -10.75 -17.45
N PRO A 30 1.24 -12.00 -17.95
CA PRO A 30 2.47 -12.80 -17.79
C PRO A 30 3.76 -12.10 -18.24
N ARG A 31 3.72 -11.35 -19.34
CA ARG A 31 4.86 -10.58 -19.85
C ARG A 31 5.25 -9.44 -18.92
N GLU A 32 4.27 -8.71 -18.40
CA GLU A 32 4.48 -7.59 -17.48
C GLU A 32 5.09 -8.06 -16.16
N ARG A 33 4.60 -9.18 -15.64
CA ARG A 33 5.16 -9.84 -14.44
C ARG A 33 6.63 -10.18 -14.61
N MET A 34 6.99 -10.74 -15.78
CA MET A 34 8.38 -11.11 -16.08
C MET A 34 9.27 -9.87 -16.24
N LEU A 35 8.83 -8.88 -17.04
CA LEU A 35 9.58 -7.63 -17.25
C LEU A 35 9.90 -6.95 -15.93
N GLN A 36 8.93 -6.90 -15.03
CA GLN A 36 9.14 -6.31 -13.73
C GLN A 36 10.05 -7.16 -12.83
N ALA A 37 9.88 -8.48 -12.81
CA ALA A 37 10.73 -9.34 -11.98
C ALA A 37 12.21 -9.23 -12.41
N VAL A 38 12.48 -9.21 -13.71
CA VAL A 38 13.83 -8.99 -14.27
C VAL A 38 14.35 -7.61 -13.85
N TRP A 39 13.56 -6.56 -14.03
CA TRP A 39 13.97 -5.21 -13.65
C TRP A 39 14.27 -5.07 -12.16
N VAL A 40 13.47 -5.69 -11.28
CA VAL A 40 13.72 -5.69 -9.83
C VAL A 40 15.01 -6.47 -9.50
N ALA A 41 15.28 -7.57 -10.20
CA ALA A 41 16.50 -8.36 -10.00
C ALA A 41 17.77 -7.62 -10.45
N ASP A 42 17.65 -6.68 -11.40
CA ASP A 42 18.75 -5.87 -11.91
C ASP A 42 19.03 -4.60 -11.08
N LEU A 43 18.23 -4.30 -10.04
CA LEU A 43 18.45 -3.14 -9.18
C LEU A 43 19.75 -3.28 -8.37
N GLU A 44 20.42 -2.14 -8.15
CA GLU A 44 21.66 -2.10 -7.37
C GLU A 44 21.45 -2.57 -5.92
N PRO A 45 22.40 -3.33 -5.33
CA PRO A 45 22.31 -3.75 -3.94
C PRO A 45 22.23 -2.57 -2.97
N GLY A 46 21.25 -2.57 -2.07
CA GLY A 46 20.98 -1.42 -1.20
C GLY A 46 19.86 -0.51 -1.72
N THR A 47 19.14 -0.95 -2.75
CA THR A 47 17.91 -0.29 -3.21
C THR A 47 16.68 -0.86 -2.50
N ILE A 48 15.80 0.03 -2.03
CA ILE A 48 14.42 -0.30 -1.66
C ILE A 48 13.52 0.08 -2.83
N TYR A 49 12.82 -0.91 -3.38
CA TYR A 49 11.76 -0.70 -4.34
C TYR A 49 10.39 -0.74 -3.66
N ILE A 50 9.60 0.32 -3.83
CA ILE A 50 8.25 0.45 -3.26
C ILE A 50 7.26 0.70 -4.39
N GLU A 51 6.24 -0.15 -4.50
CA GLU A 51 5.18 0.03 -5.49
C GLU A 51 3.87 -0.61 -5.00
N HIS A 52 2.74 -0.05 -5.42
CA HIS A 52 1.41 -0.63 -5.24
C HIS A 52 1.17 -1.81 -6.20
N CYS A 53 1.80 -2.94 -5.90
CA CYS A 53 1.89 -4.03 -6.85
C CYS A 53 1.74 -5.40 -6.19
N ASN A 54 1.11 -6.34 -6.90
CA ASN A 54 0.90 -7.68 -6.37
C ASN A 54 2.19 -8.50 -6.37
N TRP A 55 2.27 -9.45 -5.44
CA TRP A 55 3.36 -10.42 -5.32
C TRP A 55 3.77 -11.04 -6.66
N LEU A 56 5.09 -11.14 -6.86
CA LEU A 56 5.73 -11.72 -8.03
C LEU A 56 6.51 -12.97 -7.62
N ASP A 57 6.42 -14.00 -8.45
CA ASP A 57 7.13 -15.25 -8.24
C ASP A 57 8.49 -15.20 -8.96
N PHE A 58 9.55 -14.85 -8.24
CA PHE A 58 10.91 -14.81 -8.78
C PHE A 58 11.46 -16.21 -9.10
N HIS A 59 11.06 -17.23 -8.33
CA HIS A 59 11.47 -18.61 -8.56
C HIS A 59 11.00 -19.13 -9.91
N ARG A 60 9.78 -18.77 -10.32
CA ARG A 60 9.24 -19.09 -11.65
C ARG A 60 10.12 -18.60 -12.80
N TYR A 61 10.85 -17.50 -12.61
CA TYR A 61 11.71 -16.90 -13.63
C TYR A 61 13.19 -17.24 -13.44
N GLN A 62 13.53 -18.11 -12.47
CA GLN A 62 14.91 -18.45 -12.13
C GLN A 62 15.75 -17.21 -11.74
N LEU A 63 15.09 -16.21 -11.15
CA LEU A 63 15.71 -14.97 -10.70
C LEU A 63 16.01 -15.02 -9.20
N PRO A 64 17.03 -14.28 -8.72
CA PRO A 64 17.27 -14.13 -7.29
C PRO A 64 16.07 -13.45 -6.63
N LYS A 65 15.63 -14.00 -5.49
CA LYS A 65 14.49 -13.46 -4.74
C LYS A 65 14.93 -12.24 -3.93
N PRO A 66 14.26 -11.07 -4.05
CA PRO A 66 14.52 -9.92 -3.20
C PRO A 66 13.98 -10.16 -1.78
N ILE A 67 14.36 -9.30 -0.84
CA ILE A 67 13.76 -9.30 0.50
C ILE A 67 12.38 -8.67 0.41
N TYR A 68 11.34 -9.51 0.43
CA TYR A 68 9.97 -9.04 0.47
C TYR A 68 9.58 -8.58 1.87
N ILE A 69 9.08 -7.35 1.94
CA ILE A 69 8.45 -6.79 3.13
C ILE A 69 7.10 -6.19 2.76
N ASN A 70 6.17 -6.17 3.70
CA ASN A 70 4.94 -5.42 3.54
C ASN A 70 4.34 -5.07 4.90
N LEU A 71 3.33 -4.22 4.90
CA LEU A 71 2.56 -3.85 6.08
C LEU A 71 1.08 -4.13 5.82
N VAL A 72 0.42 -4.73 6.80
CA VAL A 72 -1.03 -4.91 6.84
C VAL A 72 -1.68 -3.95 7.81
N ARG A 73 -2.93 -3.62 7.53
CA ARG A 73 -3.80 -2.88 8.43
C ARG A 73 -5.11 -3.64 8.56
N ASP A 74 -5.81 -3.46 9.66
CA ASP A 74 -7.19 -3.92 9.80
C ASP A 74 -8.03 -3.50 8.56
N PRO A 75 -8.76 -4.43 7.92
CA PRO A 75 -9.48 -4.15 6.68
C PRO A 75 -10.55 -3.06 6.82
N VAL A 76 -11.17 -2.91 7.99
CA VAL A 76 -12.22 -1.92 8.25
C VAL A 76 -11.58 -0.56 8.51
N GLU A 77 -10.58 -0.49 9.39
CA GLU A 77 -9.83 0.75 9.66
C GLU A 77 -9.15 1.30 8.41
N ARG A 78 -8.64 0.42 7.55
CA ARG A 78 -8.11 0.81 6.23
C ARG A 78 -9.18 1.48 5.37
N MET A 79 -10.38 0.94 5.32
CA MET A 79 -11.47 1.51 4.52
C MET A 79 -12.03 2.80 5.12
N ILE A 80 -12.08 2.92 6.45
CA ILE A 80 -12.42 4.17 7.14
C ILE A 80 -11.39 5.25 6.78
N SER A 81 -10.10 4.92 6.87
CA SER A 81 -9.01 5.81 6.50
C SER A 81 -9.12 6.27 5.05
N TRP A 82 -9.37 5.35 4.11
CA TRP A 82 -9.58 5.68 2.70
C TRP A 82 -10.81 6.56 2.49
N PHE A 83 -11.92 6.23 3.14
CA PHE A 83 -13.20 6.95 3.02
C PHE A 83 -13.06 8.43 3.37
N TYR A 84 -12.36 8.75 4.46
CA TYR A 84 -12.10 10.13 4.87
C TYR A 84 -10.95 10.77 4.09
N TYR A 85 -9.94 10.00 3.65
CA TYR A 85 -8.86 10.51 2.81
C TYR A 85 -9.39 11.11 1.50
N ILE A 86 -10.23 10.37 0.78
CA ILE A 86 -10.80 10.85 -0.49
C ILE A 86 -11.70 12.07 -0.32
N ARG A 87 -12.29 12.23 0.87
CA ARG A 87 -13.14 13.36 1.28
C ARG A 87 -12.38 14.51 1.91
N SER A 88 -11.07 14.40 2.11
CA SER A 88 -10.29 15.47 2.71
C SER A 88 -10.27 16.71 1.80
N GLY A 89 -10.44 17.88 2.41
CA GLY A 89 -10.42 19.16 1.69
C GLY A 89 -9.08 19.39 0.98
N TYR A 90 -7.97 19.03 1.63
CA TYR A 90 -6.61 19.18 1.09
C TYR A 90 -6.43 18.43 -0.24
N ARG A 91 -6.77 17.14 -0.27
CA ARG A 91 -6.68 16.32 -1.49
C ARG A 91 -7.57 16.87 -2.61
N ASN A 92 -8.82 17.21 -2.29
CA ASN A 92 -9.76 17.72 -3.28
C ASN A 92 -9.34 19.10 -3.82
N ALA A 93 -8.73 19.95 -3.00
CA ALA A 93 -8.14 21.21 -3.44
C ALA A 93 -6.97 20.98 -4.41
N ILE A 94 -6.07 20.02 -4.13
CA ILE A 94 -4.98 19.66 -5.06
C ILE A 94 -5.54 19.16 -6.40
N ILE A 95 -6.52 18.26 -6.37
CA ILE A 95 -7.14 17.72 -7.58
C ILE A 95 -7.80 18.83 -8.38
N HIS A 96 -8.55 19.72 -7.73
CA HIS A 96 -9.19 20.86 -8.38
C HIS A 96 -8.15 21.81 -9.00
N ASN A 97 -7.03 22.08 -8.31
CA ASN A 97 -5.97 22.91 -8.87
C ASN A 97 -5.29 22.28 -10.09
N ARG A 98 -5.10 20.95 -10.08
CA ARG A 98 -4.52 20.22 -11.21
C ARG A 98 -5.50 20.06 -12.38
N PHE A 99 -6.78 19.90 -12.06
CA PHE A 99 -7.87 19.68 -13.02
C PHE A 99 -9.05 20.61 -12.71
N PRO A 100 -8.97 21.89 -13.10
CA PRO A 100 -9.95 22.92 -12.70
C PRO A 100 -11.36 22.68 -13.24
N ASN A 101 -11.50 21.86 -14.29
CA ASN A 101 -12.80 21.50 -14.86
C ASN A 101 -13.48 20.33 -14.12
N THR A 102 -12.88 19.80 -13.05
CA THR A 102 -13.47 18.68 -12.30
C THR A 102 -14.64 19.18 -11.46
N THR A 103 -15.82 18.58 -11.64
CA THR A 103 -17.00 18.92 -10.84
C THR A 103 -16.74 18.58 -9.37
N LEU A 104 -16.79 19.62 -8.52
CA LEU A 104 -16.77 19.46 -7.08
C LEU A 104 -17.95 18.60 -6.63
N LYS A 105 -17.68 17.65 -5.73
CA LYS A 105 -18.73 16.83 -5.13
C LYS A 105 -19.63 17.69 -4.25
N SER A 106 -20.86 17.23 -4.04
CA SER A 106 -21.82 17.96 -3.20
C SER A 106 -21.34 18.02 -1.75
N GLU A 107 -21.75 19.07 -1.04
CA GLU A 107 -21.48 19.22 0.39
C GLU A 107 -21.91 17.98 1.21
N LYS A 108 -23.05 17.38 0.83
CA LYS A 108 -23.56 16.14 1.45
C LYS A 108 -22.57 14.99 1.33
N TRP A 109 -21.83 14.88 0.23
CA TRP A 109 -20.82 13.83 0.04
C TRP A 109 -19.63 14.02 0.98
N PHE A 110 -19.16 15.26 1.15
CA PHE A 110 -18.06 15.61 2.05
C PHE A 110 -18.41 15.41 3.53
N LYS A 111 -19.64 15.74 3.92
CA LYS A 111 -20.11 15.63 5.31
C LYS A 111 -20.62 14.23 5.70
N LYS A 112 -20.77 13.31 4.74
CA LYS A 112 -21.28 11.96 5.01
C LYS A 112 -20.30 11.20 5.91
N SER A 113 -20.81 10.60 6.98
CA SER A 113 -19.99 9.74 7.85
C SER A 113 -19.89 8.33 7.31
N TYR A 114 -18.82 7.61 7.71
CA TYR A 114 -18.64 6.21 7.32
C TYR A 114 -19.82 5.33 7.78
N ASN A 115 -20.31 5.54 9.00
CA ASN A 115 -21.48 4.81 9.53
C ASN A 115 -22.74 5.04 8.69
N GLN A 116 -22.96 6.27 8.20
CA GLN A 116 -24.08 6.54 7.29
C GLN A 116 -23.89 5.82 5.96
N CYS A 117 -22.67 5.78 5.43
CA CYS A 117 -22.34 5.07 4.18
C CYS A 117 -22.61 3.56 4.28
N VAL A 118 -22.21 2.92 5.37
CA VAL A 118 -22.49 1.50 5.64
C VAL A 118 -24.00 1.26 5.75
N ARG A 119 -24.71 2.07 6.56
CA ARG A 119 -26.16 1.90 6.79
C ARG A 119 -27.01 2.13 5.54
N SER A 120 -26.61 3.04 4.65
CA SER A 120 -27.33 3.30 3.41
C SER A 120 -27.01 2.31 2.29
N GLY A 121 -26.07 1.39 2.51
CA GLY A 121 -25.68 0.42 1.48
C GLY A 121 -24.88 1.04 0.33
N ASP A 122 -24.16 2.14 0.59
CA ASP A 122 -23.42 2.82 -0.47
C ASP A 122 -22.30 1.93 -1.02
N PRO A 123 -22.11 1.84 -2.35
CA PRO A 123 -21.19 0.89 -2.96
C PRO A 123 -19.72 0.98 -2.49
N GLU A 124 -19.28 2.15 -2.00
CA GLU A 124 -17.90 2.35 -1.51
C GLU A 124 -17.63 1.80 -0.11
N CYS A 125 -18.68 1.48 0.64
CA CYS A 125 -18.59 0.93 2.00
C CYS A 125 -19.09 -0.51 2.09
N GLN A 126 -19.27 -1.19 0.95
CA GLN A 126 -19.74 -2.57 0.90
C GLN A 126 -18.59 -3.54 0.59
N TYR A 127 -18.56 -4.63 1.37
CA TYR A 127 -17.76 -5.81 1.12
C TYR A 127 -18.66 -6.86 0.48
N VAL A 128 -18.53 -7.06 -0.84
CA VAL A 128 -19.35 -8.01 -1.60
C VAL A 128 -18.49 -9.24 -1.90
N PRO A 129 -18.75 -10.39 -1.24
CA PRO A 129 -18.01 -11.63 -1.49
C PRO A 129 -18.06 -12.04 -2.96
N ASP A 130 -17.01 -12.72 -3.42
CA ASP A 130 -16.80 -13.23 -4.78
C ASP A 130 -16.83 -12.19 -5.90
N SER A 131 -16.98 -10.90 -5.56
CA SER A 131 -16.91 -9.82 -6.54
C SER A 131 -15.52 -9.80 -7.19
N ILE A 132 -15.49 -9.87 -8.52
CA ILE A 132 -14.27 -9.72 -9.33
C ILE A 132 -14.08 -8.25 -9.76
N LYS A 133 -15.19 -7.51 -9.84
CA LYS A 133 -15.22 -6.09 -10.20
C LYS A 133 -15.81 -5.27 -9.06
N ASP A 134 -15.00 -4.33 -8.59
CA ASP A 134 -15.47 -3.26 -7.69
C ASP A 134 -16.19 -2.18 -8.50
N THR A 135 -17.28 -1.69 -7.92
CA THR A 135 -18.06 -0.55 -8.43
C THR A 135 -17.35 0.78 -8.24
N VAL A 136 -16.40 0.84 -7.29
CA VAL A 136 -15.58 2.02 -7.00
C VAL A 136 -14.11 1.62 -6.87
N GLY A 137 -13.21 2.56 -7.18
CA GLY A 137 -11.79 2.40 -6.89
C GLY A 137 -11.56 2.54 -5.39
N ASP A 138 -11.22 1.42 -4.74
CA ASP A 138 -10.89 1.38 -3.33
C ASP A 138 -9.73 0.40 -3.06
N TYR A 139 -9.26 0.39 -1.82
CA TYR A 139 -8.14 -0.44 -1.39
C TYR A 139 -8.55 -1.56 -0.45
N LYS A 140 -9.78 -2.11 -0.56
CA LYS A 140 -10.25 -3.19 0.33
C LYS A 140 -9.56 -4.52 0.10
N ARG A 141 -9.01 -4.74 -1.09
CA ARG A 141 -8.38 -6.01 -1.53
C ARG A 141 -6.93 -6.14 -1.08
N GLN A 142 -6.68 -6.13 0.23
CA GLN A 142 -5.31 -6.33 0.74
C GLN A 142 -4.75 -7.72 0.39
N SER A 143 -5.59 -8.75 0.43
CA SER A 143 -5.18 -10.12 0.10
C SER A 143 -4.68 -10.30 -1.34
N LEU A 144 -5.18 -9.49 -2.29
CA LEU A 144 -4.74 -9.54 -3.69
C LEU A 144 -3.24 -9.25 -3.83
N PHE A 145 -2.73 -8.29 -3.05
CA PHE A 145 -1.32 -7.92 -3.05
C PHE A 145 -0.41 -9.08 -2.62
N TYR A 146 -0.89 -9.98 -1.77
CA TYR A 146 -0.13 -11.14 -1.30
C TYR A 146 -0.40 -12.41 -2.13
N CYS A 147 -1.63 -12.58 -2.63
CA CYS A 147 -2.00 -13.73 -3.45
C CYS A 147 -1.28 -13.69 -4.81
N GLY A 148 -1.10 -12.50 -5.39
CA GLY A 148 -0.36 -12.28 -6.62
C GLY A 148 -1.26 -12.05 -7.83
N ASN A 149 -0.70 -12.31 -9.01
CA ASN A 149 -1.29 -11.91 -10.30
C ASN A 149 -2.08 -13.03 -11.00
N ASN A 150 -2.56 -14.03 -10.26
CA ASN A 150 -3.34 -15.14 -10.82
C ASN A 150 -4.84 -14.78 -10.81
N ARG A 151 -5.61 -15.30 -11.77
CA ARG A 151 -7.06 -15.04 -11.85
C ARG A 151 -7.83 -15.55 -10.63
N GLU A 152 -7.33 -16.61 -10.01
CA GLU A 152 -7.87 -17.18 -8.77
C GLU A 152 -7.79 -16.22 -7.58
N CYS A 153 -6.93 -15.19 -7.64
CA CYS A 153 -6.82 -14.16 -6.62
C CYS A 153 -7.85 -13.03 -6.76
N LEU A 154 -8.57 -12.96 -7.89
CA LEU A 154 -9.48 -11.86 -8.19
C LEU A 154 -10.77 -11.86 -7.36
N PRO A 155 -11.46 -12.99 -7.12
CA PRO A 155 -12.71 -12.97 -6.36
C PRO A 155 -12.49 -12.47 -4.94
N PHE A 156 -13.31 -11.49 -4.52
CA PHE A 156 -13.21 -10.90 -3.19
C PHE A 156 -13.52 -11.94 -2.11
N ASP A 157 -12.75 -11.95 -1.02
CA ASP A 157 -12.98 -12.84 0.11
C ASP A 157 -13.03 -14.34 -0.24
N SER A 158 -12.37 -14.75 -1.33
CA SER A 158 -12.30 -16.17 -1.69
C SER A 158 -11.40 -16.94 -0.72
N PRO A 159 -11.89 -18.03 -0.09
CA PRO A 159 -11.07 -18.85 0.81
C PRO A 159 -9.78 -19.35 0.16
N HIS A 160 -9.84 -19.71 -1.13
CA HIS A 160 -8.66 -20.17 -1.88
C HIS A 160 -7.63 -19.06 -2.10
N ALA A 161 -8.07 -17.86 -2.49
CA ALA A 161 -7.19 -16.70 -2.65
C ALA A 161 -6.50 -16.33 -1.32
N ILE A 162 -7.25 -16.39 -0.21
CA ILE A 162 -6.71 -16.11 1.13
C ILE A 162 -5.66 -17.15 1.53
N GLN A 163 -5.91 -18.44 1.28
CA GLN A 163 -4.93 -19.49 1.58
C GLN A 163 -3.67 -19.37 0.71
N LEU A 164 -3.81 -18.96 -0.56
CA LEU A 164 -2.64 -18.69 -1.41
C LEU A 164 -1.85 -17.47 -0.92
N ALA A 165 -2.53 -16.39 -0.54
CA ALA A 165 -1.90 -15.22 0.07
C ALA A 165 -1.11 -15.58 1.33
N LYS A 166 -1.70 -16.35 2.25
CA LYS A 166 -1.02 -16.81 3.48
C LYS A 166 0.22 -17.64 3.17
N ARG A 167 0.12 -18.60 2.24
CA ARG A 167 1.26 -19.41 1.81
C ARG A 167 2.40 -18.57 1.22
N ASN A 168 2.08 -17.57 0.39
CA ASN A 168 3.10 -16.68 -0.16
C ASN A 168 3.75 -15.82 0.93
N VAL A 169 2.96 -15.32 1.90
CA VAL A 169 3.49 -14.59 3.07
C VAL A 169 4.49 -15.45 3.84
N GLU A 170 4.10 -16.66 4.23
CA GLU A 170 4.95 -17.56 5.02
C GLU A 170 6.21 -18.00 4.28
N ARG A 171 6.12 -18.19 2.95
CA ARG A 171 7.25 -18.67 2.13
C ARG A 171 8.23 -17.58 1.71
N ASP A 172 7.70 -16.40 1.34
CA ASP A 172 8.47 -15.42 0.57
C ASP A 172 8.72 -14.10 1.29
N TYR A 173 7.88 -13.72 2.27
CA TYR A 173 8.04 -12.45 2.96
C TYR A 173 8.95 -12.62 4.17
N ALA A 174 9.96 -11.75 4.26
CA ALA A 174 10.84 -11.67 5.42
C ALA A 174 10.11 -11.10 6.63
N VAL A 175 9.33 -10.03 6.42
CA VAL A 175 8.55 -9.36 7.48
C VAL A 175 7.23 -8.88 6.88
N VAL A 176 6.12 -9.25 7.51
CA VAL A 176 4.81 -8.60 7.30
C VAL A 176 4.39 -7.98 8.62
N GLY A 177 4.54 -6.66 8.71
CA GLY A 177 4.21 -5.89 9.93
C GLY A 177 2.74 -5.46 9.96
N SER A 178 2.27 -5.09 11.14
CA SER A 178 0.94 -4.48 11.34
C SER A 178 1.07 -2.99 11.68
N TRP A 179 0.13 -2.20 11.18
CA TRP A 179 0.03 -0.78 11.52
C TRP A 179 -0.49 -0.53 12.94
N GLU A 180 -1.30 -1.45 13.45
CA GLU A 180 -1.82 -1.42 14.83
C GLU A 180 -0.68 -1.58 15.85
N ASP A 181 0.31 -2.41 15.52
CA ASP A 181 1.48 -2.70 16.36
C ASP A 181 2.77 -2.05 15.84
N THR A 182 2.73 -0.75 15.52
CA THR A 182 3.84 -0.04 14.84
C THR A 182 5.17 -0.16 15.59
N ASN A 183 5.19 -0.07 16.92
CA ASN A 183 6.43 -0.16 17.70
C ASN A 183 7.10 -1.55 17.54
N ILE A 184 6.31 -2.62 17.58
CA ILE A 184 6.78 -3.99 17.39
C ILE A 184 7.30 -4.17 15.95
N THR A 185 6.51 -3.71 14.97
CA THR A 185 6.88 -3.77 13.55
C THR A 185 8.22 -3.09 13.29
N LEU A 186 8.45 -1.88 13.83
CA LEU A 186 9.71 -1.15 13.66
C LEU A 186 10.89 -1.86 14.34
N ALA A 187 10.69 -2.41 15.54
CA ALA A 187 11.73 -3.17 16.23
C ALA A 187 12.14 -4.44 15.46
N VAL A 188 11.16 -5.15 14.88
CA VAL A 188 11.42 -6.33 14.04
C VAL A 188 12.16 -5.93 12.76
N LEU A 189 11.76 -4.86 12.08
CA LEU A 189 12.45 -4.37 10.89
C LEU A 189 13.90 -3.96 11.19
N GLU A 190 14.13 -3.26 12.31
CA GLU A 190 15.46 -2.89 12.79
C GLU A 190 16.36 -4.12 13.05
N ALA A 191 15.80 -5.16 13.67
CA ALA A 191 16.56 -6.36 14.02
C ALA A 191 16.80 -7.30 12.83
N TYR A 192 15.79 -7.49 11.98
CA TYR A 192 15.81 -8.46 10.88
C TYR A 192 16.48 -7.91 9.62
N ILE A 193 16.34 -6.61 9.36
CA ILE A 193 16.86 -5.95 8.15
C ILE A 193 17.59 -4.64 8.53
N PRO A 194 18.64 -4.70 9.37
CA PRO A 194 19.29 -3.53 9.94
C PRO A 194 19.94 -2.61 8.91
N ARG A 195 20.40 -3.16 7.77
CA ARG A 195 21.00 -2.35 6.69
C ARG A 195 20.05 -1.25 6.19
N PHE A 196 18.75 -1.51 6.21
CA PHE A 196 17.74 -0.60 5.66
C PHE A 196 16.97 0.15 6.75
N PHE A 197 16.78 -0.47 7.92
CA PHE A 197 15.88 0.06 8.95
C PHE A 197 16.56 0.45 10.27
N ARG A 198 17.89 0.38 10.40
CA ARG A 198 18.58 0.82 11.63
C ARG A 198 18.20 2.26 11.98
N GLY A 199 17.66 2.48 13.17
CA GLY A 199 17.21 3.80 13.65
C GLY A 199 15.79 4.20 13.22
N ALA A 200 15.03 3.32 12.57
CA ALA A 200 13.67 3.59 12.13
C ALA A 200 12.74 3.96 13.27
N ARG A 201 12.89 3.35 14.45
CA ARG A 201 12.08 3.69 15.63
C ARG A 201 12.34 5.12 16.10
N GLN A 202 13.60 5.54 16.12
CA GLN A 202 14.00 6.90 16.51
C GLN A 202 13.46 7.94 15.52
N VAL A 203 13.57 7.66 14.21
CA VAL A 203 13.03 8.55 13.18
C VAL A 203 11.51 8.66 13.27
N PHE A 204 10.83 7.55 13.55
CA PHE A 204 9.38 7.53 13.73
C PHE A 204 8.93 8.33 14.97
N GLU A 205 9.57 8.11 16.12
CA GLU A 205 9.29 8.82 17.38
C GLU A 205 9.60 10.32 17.28
N CYS A 206 10.74 10.71 16.70
CA CYS A 206 11.11 12.12 16.50
C CYS A 206 10.07 12.86 15.62
N ARG A 207 9.51 12.19 14.62
CA ARG A 207 8.46 12.77 13.78
C ARG A 207 7.12 12.91 14.52
N LEU A 208 6.76 11.97 15.39
CA LEU A 208 5.58 12.10 16.27
C LEU A 208 5.73 13.26 17.26
N ALA A 209 6.93 13.47 17.81
CA ALA A 209 7.22 14.60 18.68
C ALA A 209 7.11 15.95 17.93
N LEU A 210 7.58 16.03 16.68
CA LEU A 210 7.43 17.22 15.83
C LEU A 210 5.99 17.45 15.39
N ALA A 211 5.20 16.39 15.17
CA ALA A 211 3.77 16.49 14.86
C ALA A 211 2.93 17.10 16.00
N SER A 212 3.49 17.11 17.23
CA SER A 212 2.89 17.76 18.40
C SER A 212 3.08 19.29 18.42
N ILE A 213 4.04 19.83 17.63
CA ILE A 213 4.35 21.26 17.60
C ILE A 213 3.97 21.89 16.23
N LEU A 214 3.95 21.14 15.13
CA LEU A 214 3.34 21.57 13.87
C LEU A 214 2.88 20.33 13.06
N PHE A 215 1.58 20.31 12.71
CA PHE A 215 0.96 19.40 11.73
C PHE A 215 0.88 17.90 12.08
N CYS A 216 -0.05 17.55 12.97
CA CYS A 216 -0.56 16.19 13.15
C CYS A 216 -1.57 15.76 12.07
N LEU A 217 -1.31 16.02 10.77
CA LEU A 217 -2.31 15.75 9.71
C LEU A 217 -1.80 15.10 8.42
N ASN A 218 -0.52 14.73 8.29
CA ASN A 218 -0.02 14.32 6.96
C ASN A 218 0.80 13.03 6.86
N ILE A 219 0.87 12.19 7.89
CA ILE A 219 1.62 10.91 7.76
C ILE A 219 0.78 9.81 7.08
N PHE A 220 -0.54 9.77 7.29
CA PHE A 220 -1.40 8.75 6.64
C PHE A 220 -2.07 9.20 5.33
N LEU A 221 -2.14 10.51 5.06
CA LEU A 221 -2.69 11.02 3.79
C LEU A 221 -1.71 10.88 2.62
N TRP A 222 -0.39 10.82 2.88
CA TRP A 222 0.61 10.89 1.82
C TRP A 222 0.93 9.57 1.12
N ASP A 223 0.68 8.42 1.75
CA ASP A 223 0.80 7.11 1.08
C ASP A 223 -0.31 6.85 0.05
N CYS A 224 -1.30 7.75 -0.06
CA CYS A 224 -2.31 7.74 -1.13
C CYS A 224 -2.16 8.92 -2.12
N LEU A 225 -1.11 9.74 -2.01
CA LEU A 225 -0.94 10.97 -2.81
C LEU A 225 -0.13 10.79 -4.11
N TRP A 226 0.34 9.58 -4.44
CA TRP A 226 1.12 9.32 -5.66
C TRP A 226 0.76 8.00 -6.37
N ASP A 227 -0.54 7.70 -6.50
CA ASP A 227 -1.04 6.84 -7.58
C ASP A 227 -1.61 7.73 -8.70
N ASN A 228 -0.71 8.20 -9.56
CA ASN A 228 -0.91 8.59 -10.96
C ASN A 228 0.46 8.82 -11.60
#